data_AF-A0A2K1PYT6-F1
#
_entry.id   AF-A0A2K1PYT6-F1
#
_cell.length_a   1.000
_cell.length_b   1.000
_cell.length_c   1.000
_cell.angle_alpha   90.00
_cell.angle_beta   90.00
_cell.angle_gamma   90.00
#
_symmetry.space_group_name_H-M   'P 1'
#
loop_
_entity.id
_entity.type
_entity.pdbx_description
1 polymer ?
#
loop_
_entity_poly.entity_id
_entity_poly.type
_entity_poly.pdbx_seq_one_letter_code
_entity_poly.pdbx_strand_id
1 'polypeptide(L)'
;MGSIIGGSAPFSYMARANRVAIDRKPPRGAEDKVRAWASEGTNVKGIARSLGVSLETFNVWMDRHQSLRDAFEEGRETERKMLHSALYQLAVGGDKIAAMFLLKSRHGYREGDQSEQANRVNVTFNLPGAMPLDQFKKGRVIEHDPDA
;
A
#
# COMPACT_ATOMS: atom_id res chain seq x y z
N MET A 1 21.30 -35.99 20.60
CA MET A 1 19.99 -35.51 20.09
C MET A 1 20.25 -34.38 19.11
N GLY A 2 20.31 -34.70 17.81
CA GLY A 2 20.57 -33.75 16.73
C GLY A 2 19.34 -33.65 15.83
N SER A 3 18.96 -32.42 15.53
CA SER A 3 17.69 -31.98 14.94
C SER A 3 17.50 -32.43 13.49
N ILE A 4 16.25 -32.77 13.15
CA ILE A 4 15.76 -33.02 11.78
C ILE A 4 15.34 -31.66 11.20
N ILE A 5 15.98 -31.19 10.13
CA ILE A 5 15.41 -30.11 9.29
C ILE A 5 15.45 -30.59 7.85
N GLY A 6 14.26 -30.85 7.32
CA GLY A 6 14.04 -31.28 5.94
C GLY A 6 14.53 -30.24 4.94
N GLY A 7 15.31 -30.71 3.97
CA GLY A 7 15.73 -29.92 2.82
C GLY A 7 14.54 -29.61 1.92
N SER A 8 14.09 -28.35 1.94
CA SER A 8 13.28 -27.77 0.87
C SER A 8 14.14 -27.70 -0.40
N ALA A 9 13.69 -28.34 -1.47
CA ALA A 9 14.40 -28.40 -2.74
C ALA A 9 14.67 -26.98 -3.30
N PRO A 10 15.83 -26.75 -3.95
CA PRO A 10 16.19 -25.43 -4.46
C PRO A 10 15.27 -25.01 -5.59
N PHE A 11 14.80 -23.76 -5.50
CA PHE A 11 14.02 -22.93 -6.43
C PHE A 11 14.66 -22.76 -7.83
N SER A 12 15.20 -23.82 -8.43
CA SER A 12 16.25 -23.69 -9.46
C SER A 12 15.82 -23.94 -10.90
N TYR A 13 14.59 -24.42 -11.19
CA TYR A 13 14.26 -24.82 -12.56
C TYR A 13 13.37 -23.85 -13.37
N MET A 14 12.63 -22.93 -12.73
CA MET A 14 11.79 -21.92 -13.43
C MET A 14 12.46 -20.54 -13.57
N ALA A 15 13.64 -20.35 -12.99
CA ALA A 15 14.30 -19.04 -12.86
C ALA A 15 15.21 -18.63 -14.04
N ARG A 16 15.32 -19.43 -15.11
CA ARG A 16 16.24 -19.13 -16.23
C ARG A 16 15.61 -18.27 -17.33
N ALA A 17 14.35 -18.51 -17.69
CA ALA A 17 13.66 -17.73 -18.72
C ALA A 17 13.29 -16.31 -18.23
N ASN A 18 12.89 -16.16 -16.96
CA ASN A 18 12.52 -14.87 -16.38
C ASN A 18 13.74 -13.92 -16.25
N ARG A 19 14.92 -14.46 -15.91
CA ARG A 19 16.16 -13.66 -15.82
C ARG A 19 16.58 -13.01 -17.14
N VAL A 20 16.40 -13.69 -18.27
CA VAL A 20 16.73 -13.15 -19.60
C VAL A 20 15.80 -12.00 -19.99
N ALA A 21 14.52 -12.07 -19.62
CA ALA A 21 13.56 -11.00 -19.88
C ALA A 21 13.81 -9.75 -19.01
N ILE A 22 14.23 -9.95 -17.76
CA ILE A 22 14.53 -8.86 -16.80
C ILE A 22 15.76 -8.03 -17.23
N ASP A 23 16.76 -8.65 -17.84
CA ASP A 23 17.97 -7.94 -18.30
C ASP A 23 17.83 -7.29 -19.70
N ARG A 24 16.68 -7.46 -20.35
CA ARG A 24 16.41 -6.78 -21.63
C ARG A 24 16.25 -5.28 -21.38
N LYS A 25 16.84 -4.43 -22.23
CA LYS A 25 16.63 -2.97 -22.17
C LYS A 25 15.22 -2.60 -22.65
N PRO A 26 14.61 -1.50 -22.15
CA PRO A 26 13.38 -0.96 -22.70
C PRO A 26 13.49 -0.75 -24.23
N PRO A 27 12.39 -0.97 -24.99
CA PRO A 27 12.40 -0.70 -26.41
C PRO A 27 12.64 0.79 -26.69
N ARG A 28 13.17 1.11 -27.87
CA ARG A 28 13.42 2.51 -28.26
C ARG A 28 12.11 3.31 -28.24
N GLY A 29 12.13 4.48 -27.60
CA GLY A 29 10.94 5.33 -27.43
C GLY A 29 9.93 4.79 -26.41
N ALA A 30 10.37 3.93 -25.49
CA ALA A 30 9.52 3.45 -24.40
C ALA A 30 9.05 4.62 -23.51
N GLU A 31 9.92 5.60 -23.26
CA GLU A 31 9.62 6.78 -22.45
C GLU A 31 8.40 7.54 -22.98
N ASP A 32 8.36 7.82 -24.28
CA ASP A 32 7.26 8.58 -24.88
C ASP A 32 5.92 7.82 -24.80
N LYS A 33 5.96 6.51 -25.03
CA LYS A 33 4.77 5.66 -24.92
C LYS A 33 4.28 5.55 -23.48
N VAL A 34 5.21 5.35 -22.54
CA VAL A 34 4.91 5.27 -21.10
C VAL A 34 4.31 6.58 -20.62
N ARG A 35 4.88 7.73 -20.99
CA ARG A 35 4.34 9.05 -20.67
C ARG A 35 2.93 9.22 -21.20
N ALA A 36 2.70 8.89 -22.47
CA ALA A 36 1.38 9.01 -23.10
C ALA A 36 0.33 8.14 -22.38
N TRP A 37 0.59 6.85 -22.21
CA TRP A 37 -0.36 5.96 -21.55
C TRP A 37 -0.60 6.30 -20.08
N ALA A 38 0.43 6.74 -19.36
CA ALA A 38 0.28 7.20 -17.99
C ALA A 38 -0.58 8.48 -17.91
N SER A 39 -0.46 9.39 -18.89
CA SER A 39 -1.32 10.60 -18.95
C SER A 39 -2.79 10.30 -19.23
N GLU A 40 -3.08 9.16 -19.86
CA GLU A 40 -4.43 8.65 -20.11
C GLU A 40 -5.00 7.84 -18.93
N GLY A 41 -4.24 7.69 -17.84
CA GLY A 41 -4.67 6.93 -16.66
C GLY A 41 -4.47 5.41 -16.77
N THR A 42 -3.65 4.95 -17.72
CA THR A 42 -3.32 3.52 -17.82
C THR A 42 -2.48 3.09 -16.63
N ASN A 43 -2.94 2.08 -15.89
CA ASN A 43 -2.18 1.55 -14.76
C ASN A 43 -0.89 0.81 -15.21
N VAL A 44 0.04 0.65 -14.28
CA VAL A 44 1.38 0.04 -14.50
C VAL A 44 1.30 -1.33 -15.19
N LYS A 45 0.35 -2.18 -14.79
CA LYS A 45 0.16 -3.51 -15.38
C LYS A 45 -0.32 -3.42 -16.84
N GLY A 46 -1.17 -2.46 -17.15
CA GLY A 46 -1.61 -2.15 -18.51
C GLY A 46 -0.43 -1.71 -19.39
N ILE A 47 0.39 -0.80 -18.89
CA ILE A 47 1.60 -0.32 -19.60
C ILE A 47 2.58 -1.46 -19.88
N ALA A 48 2.87 -2.30 -18.87
CA ALA A 48 3.75 -3.46 -19.03
C ALA A 48 3.24 -4.41 -20.12
N ARG A 49 1.92 -4.69 -20.12
CA ARG A 49 1.27 -5.50 -21.16
C ARG A 49 1.37 -4.86 -22.54
N SER A 50 1.16 -3.54 -22.65
CA SER A 50 1.30 -2.80 -23.92
C SER A 50 2.73 -2.80 -24.48
N LEU A 51 3.73 -2.92 -23.60
CA LEU A 51 5.14 -3.09 -23.97
C LEU A 51 5.53 -4.56 -24.23
N GLY A 52 4.61 -5.50 -24.02
CA GLY A 52 4.85 -6.93 -24.23
C GLY A 52 5.74 -7.59 -23.18
N VAL A 53 5.81 -7.02 -21.96
CA VAL A 53 6.63 -7.54 -20.86
C VAL A 53 5.80 -7.86 -19.63
N SER A 54 6.37 -8.63 -18.70
CA SER A 54 5.75 -8.86 -17.40
C SER A 54 5.81 -7.59 -16.54
N LEU A 55 4.94 -7.50 -15.52
CA LEU A 55 4.97 -6.42 -14.55
C LEU A 55 6.31 -6.38 -13.78
N GLU A 56 6.87 -7.54 -13.46
CA GLU A 56 8.16 -7.67 -12.78
C GLU A 56 9.29 -7.06 -13.63
N THR A 57 9.35 -7.40 -14.92
CA THR A 57 10.33 -6.83 -15.85
C THR A 57 10.17 -5.31 -15.97
N PHE A 58 8.94 -4.82 -16.09
CA PHE A 58 8.68 -3.38 -16.17
C PHE A 58 9.09 -2.63 -14.89
N ASN A 59 8.86 -3.20 -13.70
CA ASN A 59 9.30 -2.61 -12.45
C ASN A 59 10.84 -2.53 -12.38
N VAL A 60 11.54 -3.59 -12.79
CA VAL A 60 13.01 -3.56 -12.86
C VAL A 60 13.50 -2.51 -13.86
N TRP A 61 12.79 -2.28 -14.97
CA TRP A 61 13.12 -1.19 -15.89
C TRP A 61 12.97 0.17 -15.23
N MET A 62 11.89 0.39 -14.49
CA MET A 62 11.65 1.64 -13.77
C MET A 62 12.70 1.91 -12.69
N ASP A 63 13.24 0.88 -12.06
CA ASP A 63 14.29 1.00 -11.05
C ASP A 63 15.68 1.27 -11.67
N ARG A 64 15.95 0.69 -12.84
CA ARG A 64 17.26 0.79 -13.52
C ARG A 64 17.37 1.97 -14.49
N HIS A 65 16.25 2.47 -15.01
CA HIS A 65 16.20 3.51 -16.03
C HIS A 65 15.41 4.71 -15.52
N GLN A 66 16.13 5.67 -14.92
CA GLN A 66 15.52 6.88 -14.35
C GLN A 66 14.69 7.66 -15.39
N SER A 67 15.12 7.73 -16.65
CA SER A 67 14.36 8.40 -17.72
C SER A 67 12.97 7.80 -17.94
N LEU A 68 12.85 6.47 -17.81
CA LEU A 68 11.57 5.77 -17.92
C LEU A 68 10.68 6.06 -16.71
N ARG A 69 11.29 6.12 -15.52
CA ARG A 69 10.61 6.52 -14.28
C ARG A 69 10.06 7.93 -14.40
N ASP A 70 10.88 8.87 -14.81
CA ASP A 70 10.51 10.28 -14.94
C ASP A 70 9.38 10.44 -15.97
N ALA A 71 9.45 9.75 -17.10
CA ALA A 71 8.40 9.77 -18.12
C ALA A 71 7.05 9.27 -17.59
N PHE A 72 7.05 8.22 -16.77
CA PHE A 72 5.83 7.71 -16.13
C PHE A 72 5.25 8.71 -15.12
N GLU A 73 6.08 9.26 -14.23
CA GLU A 73 5.64 10.24 -13.23
C GLU A 73 5.14 11.54 -13.90
N GLU A 74 5.78 11.99 -14.98
CA GLU A 74 5.32 13.13 -15.79
C GLU A 74 3.94 12.87 -16.42
N GLY A 75 3.73 11.66 -16.96
CA GLY A 75 2.42 11.26 -17.45
C GLY A 75 1.35 11.29 -16.35
N ARG A 76 1.64 10.69 -15.19
CA ARG A 76 0.73 10.72 -14.03
C ARG A 76 0.45 12.13 -13.52
N GLU A 77 1.44 13.00 -13.51
CA GLU A 77 1.25 14.39 -13.12
C GLU A 77 0.35 15.14 -14.12
N THR A 78 0.43 14.81 -15.40
CA THR A 78 -0.47 15.33 -16.44
C THR A 78 -1.91 14.88 -16.19
N GLU A 79 -2.12 13.58 -15.95
CA GLU A 79 -3.44 13.03 -15.56
C GLU A 79 -3.98 13.75 -14.31
N ARG A 80 -3.15 13.87 -13.26
CA ARG A 80 -3.51 14.52 -12.00
C ARG A 80 -3.94 15.97 -12.23
N LYS A 81 -3.24 16.74 -13.07
CA LYS A 81 -3.60 18.12 -13.42
C LYS A 81 -4.95 18.19 -14.13
N MET A 82 -5.24 17.27 -15.04
CA MET A 82 -6.52 17.20 -15.74
C MET A 82 -7.66 16.90 -14.76
N LEU A 83 -7.53 15.86 -13.93
CA LEU A 83 -8.52 15.50 -12.92
C LEU A 83 -8.73 16.61 -11.89
N HIS A 84 -7.65 17.25 -11.43
CA HIS A 84 -7.72 18.39 -10.51
C HIS A 84 -8.51 19.55 -11.13
N SER A 85 -8.27 19.86 -12.41
CA SER A 85 -8.97 20.94 -13.10
C SER A 85 -10.46 20.65 -13.24
N ALA A 86 -10.82 19.40 -13.58
CA ALA A 86 -12.22 18.97 -13.65
C ALA A 86 -12.92 19.07 -12.29
N LEU A 87 -12.28 18.57 -11.22
CA LEU A 87 -12.79 18.69 -9.85
C LEU A 87 -12.95 20.14 -9.41
N TYR A 88 -12.02 21.01 -9.79
CA TYR A 88 -12.10 22.43 -9.46
C TYR A 88 -13.32 23.10 -10.10
N GLN A 89 -13.58 22.84 -11.38
CA GLN A 89 -14.76 23.38 -12.07
C GLN A 89 -16.06 22.89 -11.41
N LEU A 90 -16.15 21.61 -11.05
CA LEU A 90 -17.29 21.06 -10.33
C LEU A 90 -17.48 21.71 -8.95
N ALA A 91 -16.39 21.89 -8.20
CA ALA A 91 -16.43 22.52 -6.89
C ALA A 91 -16.92 23.97 -6.95
N VAL A 92 -16.42 24.77 -7.91
CA VAL A 92 -16.88 26.15 -8.13
C VAL A 92 -18.35 26.18 -8.58
N GLY A 93 -18.80 25.16 -9.31
CA GLY A 93 -20.20 24.95 -9.68
C GLY A 93 -21.13 24.55 -8.53
N GLY A 94 -20.62 24.38 -7.30
CA GLY A 94 -21.41 24.06 -6.11
C GLY A 94 -21.42 22.58 -5.71
N ASP A 95 -20.64 21.72 -6.38
CA ASP A 95 -20.47 20.33 -5.95
C ASP A 95 -19.68 20.28 -4.63
N LYS A 96 -20.40 19.98 -3.55
CA LYS A 96 -19.85 19.93 -2.19
C LYS A 96 -18.83 18.81 -2.01
N ILE A 97 -18.98 17.69 -2.73
CA ILE A 97 -18.07 16.55 -2.63
C ILE A 97 -16.75 16.89 -3.32
N ALA A 98 -16.80 17.49 -4.52
CA ALA A 98 -15.61 17.95 -5.22
C ALA A 98 -14.86 19.03 -4.40
N ALA A 99 -15.59 20.00 -3.83
CA ALA A 99 -15.02 21.01 -2.95
C ALA A 99 -14.35 20.38 -1.72
N MET A 100 -15.03 19.44 -1.05
CA MET A 100 -14.49 18.72 0.09
C MET A 100 -13.23 17.93 -0.28
N PHE A 101 -13.21 17.22 -1.42
CA PHE A 101 -12.05 16.45 -1.86
C PHE A 101 -10.84 17.35 -2.15
N LEU A 102 -11.04 18.51 -2.76
CA LEU A 102 -9.97 19.49 -3.00
C LEU A 102 -9.44 20.08 -1.69
N LEU A 103 -10.31 20.38 -0.72
CA LEU A 103 -9.90 20.84 0.61
C LEU A 103 -9.06 19.79 1.35
N LYS A 104 -9.49 18.52 1.30
CA LYS A 104 -8.74 17.40 1.88
C LYS A 104 -7.36 17.24 1.23
N SER A 105 -7.30 17.24 -0.10
CA SER A 105 -6.06 16.97 -0.84
C SER A 105 -5.06 18.13 -0.84
N ARG A 106 -5.51 19.40 -0.84
CA ARG A 106 -4.61 20.57 -0.92
C ARG A 106 -4.30 21.23 0.43
N HIS A 107 -5.27 21.19 1.34
CA HIS A 107 -5.19 21.94 2.61
C HIS A 107 -5.09 21.02 3.82
N GLY A 108 -4.97 19.70 3.60
CA GLY A 108 -4.80 18.72 4.67
C GLY A 108 -6.01 18.61 5.58
N TYR A 109 -7.20 18.97 5.10
CA TYR A 109 -8.42 18.83 5.88
C TYR A 109 -8.65 17.34 6.20
N ARG A 110 -8.68 16.99 7.49
CA ARG A 110 -8.89 15.63 7.99
C ARG A 110 -10.21 15.60 8.76
N GLU A 111 -11.03 14.60 8.47
CA GLU A 111 -12.24 14.32 9.26
C GLU A 111 -11.90 13.23 10.27
N GLY A 112 -12.16 13.50 11.55
CA GLY A 112 -11.77 12.62 12.65
C GLY A 112 -10.27 12.71 12.93
N ASP A 113 -9.91 13.35 14.03
CA ASP A 113 -8.54 13.35 14.50
C ASP A 113 -8.18 11.93 14.97
N GLN A 114 -7.53 11.13 14.12
CA GLN A 114 -7.00 9.82 14.51
C GLN A 114 -5.84 9.93 15.50
N SER A 115 -5.30 11.13 15.78
CA SER A 115 -4.28 11.29 16.83
C SER A 115 -4.82 10.92 18.22
N GLU A 116 -6.13 11.04 18.45
CA GLU A 116 -6.82 10.57 19.65
C GLU A 116 -6.87 9.03 19.76
N GLN A 117 -6.72 8.27 18.67
CA GLN A 117 -6.73 6.80 18.70
C GLN A 117 -5.35 6.20 19.00
N ALA A 118 -4.26 6.90 18.65
CA ALA A 118 -2.89 6.41 18.86
C ALA A 118 -2.50 6.33 20.35
N ASN A 119 -3.19 7.05 21.23
CA ASN A 119 -2.90 7.07 22.67
C ASN A 119 -3.96 6.36 23.52
N ARG A 120 -4.86 5.57 22.92
CA ARG A 120 -5.80 4.74 23.68
C ARG A 120 -5.06 3.52 24.22
N VAL A 121 -4.83 3.51 25.54
CA VAL A 121 -4.40 2.32 26.26
C VAL A 121 -5.42 1.21 26.00
N ASN A 122 -5.01 0.16 25.29
CA ASN A 122 -5.84 -1.01 25.07
C ASN A 122 -5.78 -1.90 26.33
N VAL A 123 -6.85 -1.92 27.12
CA VAL A 123 -6.97 -2.81 28.28
C VAL A 123 -7.68 -4.08 27.85
N THR A 124 -6.92 -5.16 27.65
CA THR A 124 -7.46 -6.49 27.37
C THR A 124 -7.84 -7.17 28.69
N PHE A 125 -9.14 -7.30 28.95
CA PHE A 125 -9.65 -8.08 30.08
C PHE A 125 -9.70 -9.57 29.71
N ASN A 126 -8.71 -10.34 30.15
CA ASN A 126 -8.76 -11.80 30.06
C ASN A 126 -9.69 -12.33 31.16
N LEU A 127 -10.95 -12.57 30.81
CA LEU A 127 -11.87 -13.25 31.70
C LEU A 127 -11.45 -14.73 31.82
N PRO A 128 -11.35 -15.28 33.04
CA PRO A 128 -11.14 -16.71 33.21
C PRO A 128 -12.34 -17.48 32.62
N GLY A 129 -12.09 -18.71 32.16
CA GLY A 129 -13.16 -19.60 31.72
C GLY A 129 -14.20 -19.80 32.82
N ALA A 130 -15.45 -20.09 32.43
CA ALA A 130 -16.54 -20.28 33.37
C ALA A 130 -16.17 -21.35 34.41
N MET A 131 -16.10 -20.94 35.69
CA MET A 131 -15.74 -21.80 36.80
C MET A 131 -16.94 -22.01 37.74
N PRO A 132 -17.07 -23.19 38.37
CA PRO A 132 -18.11 -23.46 39.37
C PRO A 132 -18.07 -22.50 40.57
N LEU A 133 -19.24 -22.20 41.13
CA LEU A 133 -19.45 -21.18 42.18
C LEU A 133 -18.66 -21.45 43.48
N ASP A 134 -18.47 -22.71 43.82
CA ASP A 134 -17.69 -23.17 44.98
C ASP A 134 -16.20 -22.86 44.83
N GLN A 135 -15.68 -22.92 43.59
CA GLN A 135 -14.29 -22.59 43.30
C GLN A 135 -14.05 -21.07 43.32
N PHE A 136 -15.06 -20.27 42.94
CA PHE A 136 -14.99 -18.80 43.01
C PHE A 136 -14.87 -18.32 44.46
N LYS A 137 -15.63 -18.92 45.38
CA LYS A 137 -15.62 -18.57 46.81
C LYS A 137 -14.35 -19.01 47.55
N LYS A 138 -13.58 -19.94 47.00
CA LYS A 138 -12.28 -20.40 47.55
C LYS A 138 -11.09 -19.64 46.95
N GLY A 139 -11.30 -18.87 45.87
CA GLY A 139 -10.28 -18.04 45.25
C GLY A 139 -9.94 -16.85 46.13
N ARG A 140 -8.64 -16.64 46.36
CA ARG A 140 -8.05 -15.60 47.22
C ARG A 140 -8.76 -14.24 47.01
N VAL A 141 -9.46 -13.77 48.05
CA VAL A 141 -9.74 -12.33 48.20
C VAL A 141 -8.37 -11.68 48.35
N ILE A 142 -8.02 -10.78 47.43
CA ILE A 142 -6.82 -9.96 47.59
C ILE A 142 -7.20 -8.89 48.61
N GLU A 143 -6.86 -9.12 49.87
CA GLU A 143 -6.93 -8.08 50.89
C GLU A 143 -5.85 -7.05 50.57
N HIS A 144 -6.27 -5.81 50.33
CA HIS A 144 -5.35 -4.69 50.27
C HIS A 144 -4.97 -4.35 51.72
N ASP A 145 -3.74 -4.66 52.11
CA ASP A 145 -3.17 -4.14 53.35
C ASP A 145 -2.95 -2.62 53.19
N PRO A 146 -3.66 -1.76 53.92
CA PRO A 146 -3.52 -0.32 53.76
C PRO A 146 -2.17 0.25 54.24
N ASP A 147 -1.30 -0.55 54.89
CA ASP A 147 -0.05 -0.07 55.51
C ASP A 147 1.25 -0.70 54.94
N ALA A 148 1.26 -1.15 53.69
CA ALA A 148 2.47 -1.60 52.97
C ALA A 148 3.01 -0.59 51.95
#